data_AF-A0A5A9NQA2-F1
#
_entry.id   AF-A0A5A9NQA2-F1
#
_cell.length_a   1.000
_cell.length_b   1.000
_cell.length_c   1.000
_cell.angle_alpha   90.00
_cell.angle_beta   90.00
_cell.angle_gamma   90.00
#
_symmetry.space_group_name_H-M   'P 1'
#
loop_
_entity.id
_entity.type
_entity.pdbx_description
1 polymer ?
#
loop_
_entity_poly.entity_id
_entity_poly.type
_entity_poly.pdbx_seq_one_letter_code
_entity_poly.pdbx_strand_id
1 'polypeptide(L)'
;MSVLRVLKVVVNIGLVYKVQHHSGIIFQFVAHITKRKRIVPDILAAGGRYDHLIVEFRGPTATGPVPSAVGASIALDKICSAVANMEEVPVVSSCDVLVVPVGHSSMSRAIKVIQKLWTAGVSSDIVYDVSQSQESLLEHCRLAGISFMVLVSDKEGNHLKVKSFEKDRQTEKRILESDLVDHFIQKSRTKLSEDRNREISEGVSLQNAKASQLGNSSVSESHGSSGTMNVNLIPPDKISGSSRRRYETQIQTRLQNLGSHLQNKSNDIEVLAVSP
;
A
#
# COMPACT_ATOMS: atom_id res chain seq x y z
N MET A 1 -3.30 7.24 19.46
CA MET A 1 -2.42 8.21 18.77
C MET A 1 -1.96 7.60 17.45
N SER A 2 -2.45 8.13 16.35
CA SER A 2 -2.09 7.72 14.99
C SER A 2 -0.72 8.29 14.65
N VAL A 3 0.29 7.45 14.42
CA VAL A 3 1.58 7.90 13.89
C VAL A 3 1.31 8.36 12.46
N LEU A 4 1.37 9.67 12.23
CA LEU A 4 1.29 10.26 10.90
C LEU A 4 2.42 9.65 10.06
N ARG A 5 2.11 8.75 9.12
CA ARG A 5 3.09 8.28 8.13
C ARG A 5 3.54 9.52 7.35
N VAL A 6 4.77 9.98 7.57
CA VAL A 6 5.33 11.12 6.83
C VAL A 6 5.51 10.67 5.38
N LEU A 7 4.69 11.18 4.49
CA LEU A 7 4.80 10.96 3.05
C LEU A 7 6.09 11.63 2.56
N LYS A 8 7.02 10.83 2.00
CA LYS A 8 8.23 11.36 1.36
C LYS A 8 7.83 12.05 0.06
N VAL A 9 7.90 13.38 0.04
CA VAL A 9 7.67 14.20 -1.15
C VAL A 9 9.02 14.57 -1.77
N VAL A 10 9.19 14.28 -3.06
CA VAL A 10 10.36 14.69 -3.84
C VAL A 10 9.90 15.67 -4.90
N VAL A 11 10.50 16.85 -4.94
CA VAL A 11 10.20 17.87 -5.96
C VAL A 11 11.06 17.57 -7.18
N ASN A 12 10.44 17.10 -8.26
CA ASN A 12 11.10 16.88 -9.55
C ASN A 12 10.65 17.95 -10.55
N ILE A 13 11.58 18.84 -10.93
CA ILE A 13 11.35 19.91 -11.92
C ILE A 13 11.19 19.40 -13.36
N GLY A 14 11.64 18.18 -13.65
CA GLY A 14 11.52 17.51 -14.94
C GLY A 14 10.26 16.67 -15.10
N LEU A 15 9.34 16.70 -14.13
CA LEU A 15 8.10 15.92 -14.20
C LEU A 15 7.14 16.52 -15.23
N VAL A 16 6.94 15.79 -16.33
CA VAL A 16 5.97 16.12 -17.39
C VAL A 16 4.91 15.03 -17.46
N TYR A 17 3.64 15.38 -17.27
CA TYR A 17 2.54 14.41 -17.29
C TYR A 17 1.27 15.03 -17.87
N LYS A 18 0.75 14.44 -18.96
CA LYS A 18 -0.49 14.87 -19.66
C LYS A 18 -0.63 16.40 -19.68
N VAL A 19 0.32 17.08 -20.32
CA VAL A 19 0.46 18.55 -20.30
C VAL A 19 -0.80 19.24 -20.83
N GLN A 20 -1.51 18.60 -21.76
CA GLN A 20 -2.78 19.09 -22.29
C GLN A 20 -3.92 19.08 -21.28
N HIS A 21 -3.80 18.36 -20.15
CA HIS A 21 -4.84 18.21 -19.14
C HIS A 21 -4.49 18.88 -17.81
N HIS A 22 -3.25 19.33 -17.59
CA HIS A 22 -2.85 19.97 -16.32
C HIS A 22 -2.30 21.37 -16.54
N SER A 23 -2.73 22.32 -15.71
CA SER A 23 -2.35 23.75 -15.79
C SER A 23 -1.71 24.28 -14.50
N GLY A 24 -1.18 23.40 -13.65
CA GLY A 24 -0.55 23.78 -12.40
C GLY A 24 0.31 22.67 -11.82
N ILE A 25 0.19 22.43 -10.52
CA ILE A 25 0.93 21.35 -9.86
C ILE A 25 0.61 20.00 -10.51
N ILE A 26 1.63 19.16 -10.63
CA ILE A 26 1.54 17.78 -11.08
C ILE A 26 2.25 16.93 -10.03
N PHE A 27 1.67 15.78 -9.72
CA PHE A 27 2.24 14.84 -8.77
C PHE A 27 2.03 13.41 -9.24
N GLN A 28 2.97 12.55 -8.85
CA GLN A 28 2.94 11.12 -9.12
C GLN A 28 3.25 10.35 -7.84
N PHE A 29 2.58 9.21 -7.68
CA PHE A 29 2.83 8.26 -6.62
C PHE A 29 3.62 7.10 -7.23
N VAL A 30 4.89 7.04 -6.89
CA VAL A 30 5.82 6.02 -7.38
C VAL A 30 6.03 4.98 -6.30
N ALA A 31 5.79 3.72 -6.64
CA ALA A 31 6.13 2.57 -5.81
C ALA A 31 7.26 1.79 -6.47
N HIS A 32 8.14 1.22 -5.65
CA HIS A 32 9.21 0.36 -6.11
C HIS A 32 8.75 -1.08 -6.03
N ILE A 33 8.39 -1.67 -7.18
CA ILE A 33 7.81 -3.01 -7.26
C ILE A 33 8.88 -3.98 -7.70
N THR A 34 8.98 -5.13 -7.02
CA THR A 34 9.87 -6.22 -7.43
C THR A 34 9.24 -6.99 -8.59
N LYS A 35 9.81 -6.88 -9.78
CA LYS A 35 9.43 -7.67 -10.97
C LYS A 35 10.62 -8.52 -11.38
N ARG A 36 10.47 -9.85 -11.43
CA ARG A 36 11.53 -10.80 -11.84
C ARG A 36 12.86 -10.60 -11.08
N LYS A 37 12.80 -10.49 -9.75
CA LYS A 37 13.96 -10.25 -8.84
C LYS A 37 14.69 -8.91 -9.05
N ARG A 38 14.11 -7.95 -9.77
CA ARG A 38 14.61 -6.57 -9.87
C ARG A 38 13.57 -5.59 -9.36
N ILE A 39 14.03 -4.58 -8.63
CA ILE A 39 13.19 -3.47 -8.15
C ILE A 39 13.07 -2.45 -9.28
N VAL A 40 11.84 -2.17 -9.70
CA VAL A 40 11.55 -1.20 -10.77
C VAL A 40 10.56 -0.17 -10.25
N PRO A 41 10.79 1.14 -10.50
CA PRO A 41 9.80 2.16 -10.17
C PRO A 41 8.57 2.01 -11.05
N ASP A 42 7.38 2.06 -10.44
CA ASP A 42 6.10 2.01 -11.12
C ASP A 42 5.17 3.11 -10.59
N ILE A 43 4.46 3.78 -11.49
CA ILE A 43 3.54 4.86 -11.14
C ILE A 43 2.18 4.25 -10.82
N LEU A 44 1.77 4.31 -9.55
CA LEU A 44 0.50 3.79 -9.04
C LEU A 44 -0.64 4.80 -9.13
N ALA A 45 -0.31 6.09 -9.05
CA ALA A 45 -1.29 7.14 -9.24
C ALA A 45 -0.61 8.41 -9.78
N ALA A 46 -1.35 9.22 -10.50
CA ALA A 46 -0.86 10.48 -11.03
C ALA A 46 -2.00 11.49 -11.07
N GLY A 47 -1.68 12.75 -10.83
CA GLY A 47 -2.67 13.80 -10.74
C GLY A 47 -2.07 15.18 -10.86
N GLY A 48 -2.95 16.16 -10.78
CA GLY A 48 -2.58 17.56 -10.84
C GLY A 48 -3.78 18.47 -10.89
N ARG A 49 -3.49 19.76 -11.05
CA ARG A 49 -4.50 20.81 -11.21
C ARG A 49 -4.90 20.96 -12.68
N TYR A 50 -6.19 21.01 -12.98
CA TYR A 50 -6.74 20.95 -14.35
C TYR A 50 -7.85 21.97 -14.63
N ASP A 51 -7.72 23.18 -14.07
CA ASP A 51 -8.72 24.26 -14.17
C ASP A 51 -9.18 24.57 -15.62
N HIS A 52 -8.27 24.51 -16.60
CA HIS A 52 -8.61 24.83 -17.99
C HIS A 52 -9.62 23.86 -18.61
N LEU A 53 -9.64 22.59 -18.18
CA LEU A 53 -10.63 21.62 -18.68
C LEU A 53 -12.05 22.05 -18.28
N ILE A 54 -12.21 22.63 -17.09
CA ILE A 54 -13.53 23.13 -16.66
C ILE A 54 -13.98 24.29 -17.54
N VAL A 55 -13.05 25.16 -17.96
CA VAL A 55 -13.35 26.27 -18.86
C VAL A 55 -13.80 25.75 -20.24
N GLU A 56 -13.09 24.75 -20.77
CA GLU A 56 -13.36 24.16 -22.08
C GLU A 56 -14.75 23.49 -22.16
N PHE A 57 -15.15 22.78 -21.11
CA PHE A 57 -16.43 22.06 -21.06
C PHE A 57 -17.58 22.87 -20.43
N ARG A 58 -17.35 24.12 -20.05
CA ARG A 58 -18.40 24.98 -19.47
C ARG A 58 -19.36 25.43 -20.56
N GLY A 59 -20.66 25.37 -20.27
CA GLY A 59 -21.70 25.85 -21.18
C GLY A 59 -21.55 27.35 -21.52
N PRO A 60 -21.87 27.77 -22.76
CA PRO A 60 -21.66 29.15 -23.24
C PRO A 60 -22.45 30.21 -22.45
N THR A 61 -23.51 29.81 -21.74
CA THR A 61 -24.36 30.69 -20.93
C THR A 61 -23.96 30.74 -19.46
N ALA A 62 -22.95 29.97 -19.05
CA ALA A 62 -22.61 29.86 -17.65
C ALA A 62 -21.86 31.12 -17.20
N THR A 63 -22.55 31.91 -16.38
CA THR A 63 -22.03 33.13 -15.75
C THR A 63 -21.68 32.82 -14.29
N GLY A 64 -20.51 33.26 -13.84
CA GLY A 64 -19.98 32.95 -12.49
C GLY A 64 -18.49 32.58 -12.50
N PRO A 65 -17.84 32.51 -11.33
CA PRO A 65 -16.42 32.18 -11.21
C PRO A 65 -16.12 30.77 -11.70
N VAL A 66 -14.96 30.58 -12.34
CA VAL A 66 -14.47 29.26 -12.74
C VAL A 66 -13.91 28.55 -11.50
N PRO A 67 -14.43 27.37 -11.12
CA PRO A 67 -13.88 26.63 -10.00
C PRO A 67 -12.51 26.05 -10.36
N SER A 68 -11.60 26.05 -9.39
CA SER A 68 -10.34 25.32 -9.51
C SER A 68 -10.54 23.84 -9.20
N ALA A 69 -9.85 22.97 -9.94
CA ALA A 69 -9.93 21.55 -9.72
C ALA A 69 -8.57 20.87 -9.70
N VAL A 70 -8.44 19.96 -8.74
CA VAL A 70 -7.29 19.09 -8.57
C VAL A 70 -7.81 17.68 -8.33
N GLY A 71 -7.12 16.70 -8.89
CA GLY A 71 -7.53 15.31 -8.79
C GLY A 71 -6.38 14.39 -9.16
N ALA A 72 -6.59 13.11 -8.90
CA ALA A 72 -5.64 12.06 -9.18
C ALA A 72 -6.37 10.84 -9.73
N SER A 73 -5.69 10.12 -10.62
CA SER A 73 -6.12 8.83 -11.14
C SER A 73 -5.25 7.75 -10.52
N ILE A 74 -5.88 6.68 -10.06
CA ILE A 74 -5.22 5.51 -9.44
C ILE A 74 -5.23 4.37 -10.46
N ALA A 75 -4.06 3.81 -10.74
CA ALA A 75 -3.86 2.65 -11.59
C ALA A 75 -4.19 1.36 -10.83
N LEU A 76 -5.48 1.06 -10.73
CA LEU A 76 -5.98 -0.11 -9.99
C LEU A 76 -5.46 -1.43 -10.57
N ASP A 77 -5.31 -1.50 -11.89
CA ASP A 77 -4.71 -2.64 -12.61
C ASP A 77 -3.30 -2.98 -12.11
N LYS A 78 -2.47 -1.96 -11.87
CA LYS A 78 -1.12 -2.12 -11.34
C LYS A 78 -1.12 -2.54 -9.88
N ILE A 79 -2.03 -1.99 -9.08
CA ILE A 79 -2.19 -2.36 -7.66
C ILE A 79 -2.64 -3.82 -7.57
N CYS A 80 -3.68 -4.21 -8.30
CA CYS A 80 -4.17 -5.59 -8.34
C CYS A 80 -3.09 -6.56 -8.82
N SER A 81 -2.35 -6.20 -9.87
CA SER A 81 -1.22 -7.00 -10.35
C SER A 81 -0.13 -7.14 -9.29
N ALA A 82 0.19 -6.07 -8.56
CA ALA A 82 1.19 -6.11 -7.50
C ALA A 82 0.74 -7.03 -6.34
N VAL A 83 -0.52 -6.91 -5.90
CA VAL A 83 -1.11 -7.77 -4.86
C VAL A 83 -1.16 -9.23 -5.29
N ALA A 84 -1.54 -9.51 -6.55
CA ALA A 84 -1.58 -10.89 -7.06
C ALA A 84 -0.19 -11.54 -7.19
N ASN A 85 0.87 -10.74 -7.33
CA ASN A 85 2.25 -11.23 -7.36
C ASN A 85 2.91 -11.27 -5.97
N MET A 86 2.20 -10.91 -4.90
CA MET A 86 2.71 -11.12 -3.54
C MET A 86 2.72 -12.61 -3.22
N GLU A 87 3.82 -13.08 -2.64
CA GLU A 87 4.05 -14.49 -2.29
C GLU A 87 3.09 -14.96 -1.20
N GLU A 88 2.68 -14.05 -0.30
CA GLU A 88 1.57 -14.23 0.64
C GLU A 88 0.42 -13.30 0.24
N VAL A 89 -0.68 -13.86 -0.28
CA VAL A 89 -1.93 -13.11 -0.40
C VAL A 89 -2.51 -12.95 1.01
N PRO A 90 -2.75 -11.72 1.49
CA PRO A 90 -3.42 -11.53 2.77
C PRO A 90 -4.80 -12.17 2.68
N VAL A 91 -5.06 -13.18 3.52
CA VAL A 91 -6.41 -13.75 3.62
C VAL A 91 -7.29 -12.68 4.25
N VAL A 92 -8.17 -12.09 3.44
CA VAL A 92 -9.15 -11.12 3.93
C VAL A 92 -10.26 -11.91 4.59
N SER A 93 -10.26 -11.94 5.91
CA SER A 93 -11.36 -12.56 6.64
C SER A 93 -12.58 -11.65 6.68
N SER A 94 -13.77 -12.24 6.62
CA SER A 94 -15.03 -11.51 6.84
C SER A 94 -15.19 -11.10 8.31
N CYS A 95 -14.60 -11.84 9.25
CA CYS A 95 -14.65 -11.55 10.67
C CYS A 95 -13.43 -12.07 11.45
N ASP A 96 -13.15 -11.46 12.61
CA ASP A 96 -12.04 -11.89 13.45
C ASP A 96 -12.42 -13.09 14.33
N VAL A 97 -13.70 -13.20 14.70
CA VAL A 97 -14.22 -14.14 15.70
C VAL A 97 -15.44 -14.89 15.19
N LEU A 98 -15.41 -16.22 15.21
CA LEU A 98 -16.57 -17.08 14.97
C LEU A 98 -17.14 -17.60 16.29
N VAL A 99 -18.40 -17.26 16.58
CA VAL A 99 -19.14 -17.76 17.75
C VAL A 99 -19.86 -19.05 17.38
N VAL A 100 -19.59 -20.12 18.12
CA VAL A 100 -20.08 -21.47 17.85
C VAL A 100 -20.90 -21.98 19.03
N PRO A 101 -22.23 -22.09 18.91
CA PRO A 101 -23.07 -22.74 19.90
C PRO A 101 -22.80 -24.26 19.93
N VAL A 102 -22.52 -24.80 21.13
CA VAL A 102 -22.35 -26.24 21.36
C VAL A 102 -23.70 -26.85 21.70
N GLY A 103 -24.46 -27.17 20.64
CA GLY A 103 -25.80 -27.75 20.72
C GLY A 103 -26.92 -26.71 20.79
N HIS A 104 -28.15 -27.13 20.48
CA HIS A 104 -29.30 -26.22 20.31
C HIS A 104 -29.62 -25.36 21.53
N SER A 105 -29.46 -25.88 22.76
CA SER A 105 -29.79 -25.13 23.99
C SER A 105 -28.91 -23.88 24.17
N SER A 106 -27.67 -23.95 23.68
CA SER A 106 -26.68 -22.87 23.84
C SER A 106 -26.86 -21.71 22.86
N MET A 107 -27.75 -21.84 21.85
CA MET A 107 -27.95 -20.83 20.80
C MET A 107 -28.39 -19.49 21.36
N SER A 108 -29.33 -19.47 22.31
CA SER A 108 -29.79 -18.22 22.93
C SER A 108 -28.66 -17.47 23.63
N ARG A 109 -27.74 -18.21 24.27
CA ARG A 109 -26.56 -17.62 24.91
C ARG A 109 -25.53 -17.16 23.88
N ALA A 110 -25.30 -17.93 22.81
CA ALA A 110 -24.41 -17.53 21.72
C ALA A 110 -24.86 -16.22 21.07
N ILE A 111 -26.17 -16.03 20.88
CA ILE A 111 -26.75 -14.77 20.38
C ILE A 111 -26.43 -13.60 21.32
N LYS A 112 -26.53 -13.79 22.64
CA LYS A 112 -26.16 -12.74 23.62
C LYS A 112 -24.66 -12.43 23.58
N VAL A 113 -23.82 -13.44 23.41
CA VAL A 113 -22.36 -13.28 23.31
C VAL A 113 -21.99 -12.48 22.06
N ILE A 114 -22.52 -12.84 20.89
CA ILE A 114 -22.21 -12.10 19.65
C ILE A 114 -22.71 -10.65 19.69
N GLN A 115 -23.88 -10.41 20.29
CA GLN A 115 -24.38 -9.04 20.50
C GLN A 115 -23.43 -8.18 21.34
N LYS A 116 -22.82 -8.76 22.39
CA LYS A 116 -21.81 -8.07 23.21
C LYS A 116 -20.56 -7.75 22.38
N LEU A 117 -20.10 -8.69 21.57
CA LEU A 117 -18.94 -8.49 20.68
C LEU A 117 -19.19 -7.36 19.67
N TRP A 118 -20.35 -7.37 19.01
CA TRP A 118 -20.73 -6.30 18.06
C TRP A 118 -20.88 -4.94 18.75
N THR A 119 -21.47 -4.89 19.95
CA THR A 119 -21.60 -3.63 20.71
C THR A 119 -20.23 -3.05 21.07
N ALA A 120 -19.23 -3.90 21.28
CA ALA A 120 -17.85 -3.50 21.53
C ALA A 120 -17.03 -3.22 20.25
N GLY A 121 -17.62 -3.35 19.06
CA GLY A 121 -16.95 -3.12 17.78
C GLY A 121 -16.01 -4.25 17.35
N VAL A 122 -16.14 -5.45 17.92
CA VAL A 122 -15.37 -6.62 17.50
C VAL A 122 -16.05 -7.25 16.27
N SER A 123 -15.30 -7.46 15.20
CA SER A 123 -15.82 -8.13 14.00
C SER A 123 -16.06 -9.61 14.30
N SER A 124 -17.32 -10.05 14.24
CA SER A 124 -17.71 -11.39 14.69
C SER A 124 -18.87 -11.93 13.87
N ASP A 125 -18.94 -13.25 13.73
CA ASP A 125 -20.05 -13.97 13.11
C ASP A 125 -20.48 -15.18 13.96
N ILE A 126 -21.66 -15.75 13.72
CA ILE A 126 -22.23 -16.87 14.47
C ILE A 126 -22.55 -18.04 13.55
N VAL A 127 -22.25 -19.26 14.00
CA VAL A 127 -22.66 -20.49 13.30
C VAL A 127 -24.13 -20.78 13.62
N TYR A 128 -24.95 -20.86 12.58
CA TYR A 128 -26.39 -21.18 12.69
C TYR A 128 -26.65 -22.69 12.77
N ASP A 129 -25.82 -23.49 12.11
CA ASP A 129 -25.95 -24.94 12.06
C ASP A 129 -25.15 -25.61 13.19
N VAL A 130 -25.83 -25.95 14.28
CA VAL A 130 -25.25 -26.64 15.44
C VAL A 130 -24.90 -28.10 15.17
N SER A 131 -25.27 -28.67 14.02
CA SER A 131 -24.94 -30.05 13.66
C SER A 131 -23.52 -30.21 13.11
N GLN A 132 -22.88 -29.09 12.74
CA GLN A 132 -21.51 -29.13 12.20
C GLN A 132 -20.51 -29.60 13.25
N SER A 133 -19.59 -30.47 12.81
CA SER A 133 -18.50 -30.91 13.65
C SER A 133 -17.53 -29.77 13.92
N GLN A 134 -16.91 -29.80 15.10
CA GLN A 134 -15.90 -28.80 15.47
C GLN A 134 -14.71 -28.80 14.49
N GLU A 135 -14.34 -29.95 13.94
CA GLU A 135 -13.27 -30.07 12.94
C GLU A 135 -13.61 -29.35 11.64
N SER A 136 -14.86 -29.47 11.16
CA SER A 136 -15.32 -28.77 9.96
C SER A 136 -15.32 -27.26 10.16
N LEU A 137 -15.72 -26.78 11.34
CA LEU A 137 -15.72 -25.36 11.68
C LEU A 137 -14.30 -24.80 11.84
N LEU A 138 -13.38 -25.60 12.35
CA LEU A 138 -11.96 -25.25 12.44
C LEU A 138 -11.35 -25.07 11.04
N GLU A 139 -11.64 -25.98 10.13
CA GLU A 139 -11.18 -25.87 8.74
C GLU A 139 -11.81 -24.66 8.05
N HIS A 140 -13.10 -24.39 8.30
CA HIS A 140 -13.75 -23.18 7.81
C HIS A 140 -13.06 -21.91 8.32
N CYS A 141 -12.75 -21.83 9.62
CA CYS A 141 -12.01 -20.70 10.19
C CYS A 141 -10.65 -20.52 9.51
N ARG A 142 -9.92 -21.63 9.27
CA ARG A 142 -8.60 -21.60 8.63
C ARG A 142 -8.67 -21.08 7.19
N LEU A 143 -9.61 -21.59 6.40
CA LEU A 143 -9.79 -21.18 5.00
C LEU A 143 -10.29 -19.73 4.88
N ALA A 144 -11.17 -19.30 5.79
CA ALA A 144 -11.69 -17.94 5.83
C ALA A 144 -10.75 -16.94 6.53
N GLY A 145 -9.59 -17.38 7.03
CA GLY A 145 -8.64 -16.51 7.75
C GLY A 145 -9.15 -15.97 9.09
N ILE A 146 -10.17 -16.61 9.68
CA ILE A 146 -10.74 -16.21 10.97
C ILE A 146 -9.74 -16.55 12.07
N SER A 147 -9.45 -15.59 12.94
CA SER A 147 -8.41 -15.69 13.95
C SER A 147 -8.85 -16.43 15.22
N PHE A 148 -10.14 -16.39 15.54
CA PHE A 148 -10.68 -16.87 16.80
C PHE A 148 -11.98 -17.64 16.62
N MET A 149 -12.18 -18.66 17.44
CA MET A 149 -13.43 -19.38 17.55
C MET A 149 -13.85 -19.44 19.02
N VAL A 150 -15.07 -18.99 19.32
CA VAL A 150 -15.63 -18.96 20.67
C VAL A 150 -16.71 -20.03 20.78
N LEU A 151 -16.42 -21.10 21.50
CA LEU A 151 -17.37 -22.17 21.79
C LEU A 151 -18.22 -21.77 22.99
N VAL A 152 -19.54 -21.75 22.79
CA VAL A 152 -20.53 -21.41 23.81
C VAL A 152 -21.26 -22.67 24.23
N SER A 153 -21.14 -23.09 25.48
CA SER A 153 -21.85 -24.26 26.01
C SER A 153 -22.55 -23.94 27.32
N ASP A 154 -23.78 -24.40 27.50
CA ASP A 154 -24.52 -24.23 28.76
C ASP A 154 -23.90 -25.03 29.91
N LYS A 155 -23.17 -26.11 29.59
CA LYS A 155 -22.52 -26.97 30.59
C LYS A 155 -21.35 -26.30 31.29
N GLU A 156 -20.78 -25.24 30.72
CA GLU A 156 -19.57 -24.58 31.24
C GLU A 156 -19.86 -23.39 32.16
N GLY A 157 -21.13 -23.16 32.50
CA GLY A 157 -21.57 -22.00 33.28
C GLY A 157 -21.17 -20.70 32.59
N ASN A 158 -20.81 -19.65 33.33
CA ASN A 158 -20.43 -18.34 32.77
C ASN A 158 -19.06 -18.30 32.05
N HIS A 159 -18.48 -19.46 31.74
CA HIS A 159 -17.23 -19.54 30.98
C HIS A 159 -17.49 -19.85 29.52
N LEU A 160 -16.55 -19.43 28.69
CA LEU A 160 -16.50 -19.67 27.25
C LEU A 160 -15.13 -20.25 26.90
N LYS A 161 -15.10 -21.14 25.91
CA LYS A 161 -13.86 -21.71 25.38
C LYS A 161 -13.46 -20.94 24.13
N VAL A 162 -12.33 -20.23 24.19
CA VAL A 162 -11.81 -19.46 23.06
C VAL A 162 -10.62 -20.21 22.47
N LYS A 163 -10.78 -20.65 21.22
CA LYS A 163 -9.71 -21.17 20.39
C LYS A 163 -9.11 -20.04 19.55
N SER A 164 -7.80 -19.92 19.57
CA SER A 164 -7.05 -18.94 18.78
C SER A 164 -6.16 -19.65 17.78
N PHE A 165 -6.18 -19.15 16.55
CA PHE A 165 -5.39 -19.65 15.44
C PHE A 165 -4.32 -18.60 15.11
N GLU A 166 -3.08 -18.90 15.45
CA GLU A 166 -1.92 -18.05 15.13
C GLU A 166 -0.94 -18.88 14.32
N LYS A 167 -0.90 -18.65 12.99
CA LYS A 167 -0.06 -19.41 12.05
C LYS A 167 -0.30 -20.92 12.22
N ASP A 168 0.66 -21.65 12.80
CA ASP A 168 0.60 -23.09 13.07
C ASP A 168 0.21 -23.46 14.51
N ARG A 169 0.06 -22.49 15.41
CA ARG A 169 -0.26 -22.77 16.81
C ARG A 169 -1.74 -22.56 17.09
N GLN A 170 -2.38 -23.63 17.55
CA GLN A 170 -3.71 -23.57 18.14
C GLN A 170 -3.57 -23.46 19.65
N THR A 171 -4.26 -22.48 20.26
CA THR A 171 -4.35 -22.36 21.72
C THR A 171 -5.80 -22.30 22.15
N GLU A 172 -6.13 -22.98 23.24
CA GLU A 172 -7.47 -22.97 23.83
C GLU A 172 -7.37 -22.35 25.23
N LYS A 173 -8.23 -21.36 25.49
CA LYS A 173 -8.35 -20.72 26.81
C LYS A 173 -9.78 -20.72 27.27
N ARG A 174 -9.98 -20.96 28.56
CA ARG A 174 -11.26 -20.77 29.23
C ARG A 174 -11.32 -19.34 29.75
N ILE A 175 -12.30 -18.56 29.29
CA ILE A 175 -12.45 -17.13 29.61
C ILE A 175 -13.84 -16.90 30.19
N LEU A 176 -13.94 -16.02 31.19
CA LEU A 176 -15.24 -15.57 31.71
C LEU A 176 -15.96 -14.74 30.65
N GLU A 177 -17.27 -14.89 30.56
CA GLU A 177 -18.08 -14.13 29.60
C GLU A 177 -18.01 -12.61 29.83
N SER A 178 -17.75 -12.16 31.06
CA SER A 178 -17.50 -10.75 31.39
C SER A 178 -16.21 -10.20 30.76
N ASP A 179 -15.18 -11.04 30.69
CA ASP A 179 -13.82 -10.63 30.32
C ASP A 179 -13.54 -10.86 28.83
N LEU A 180 -14.52 -11.45 28.11
CA LEU A 180 -14.39 -11.81 26.70
C LEU A 180 -14.08 -10.60 25.82
N VAL A 181 -14.79 -9.50 26.04
CA VAL A 181 -14.62 -8.26 25.27
C VAL A 181 -13.24 -7.66 25.52
N ASP A 182 -12.82 -7.56 26.78
CA ASP A 182 -11.51 -7.04 27.15
C ASP A 182 -10.38 -7.89 26.56
N HIS A 183 -10.54 -9.22 26.57
CA HIS A 183 -9.59 -10.14 25.95
C HIS A 183 -9.43 -9.88 24.44
N PHE A 184 -10.51 -9.67 23.69
CA PHE A 184 -10.43 -9.38 22.25
C PHE A 184 -9.91 -7.98 21.94
N ILE A 185 -10.27 -6.98 22.74
CA ILE A 185 -9.74 -5.62 22.61
C ILE A 185 -8.23 -5.60 22.90
N GLN A 186 -7.78 -6.33 23.92
CA GLN A 186 -6.35 -6.45 24.22
C GLN A 186 -5.62 -7.19 23.10
N LYS A 187 -6.18 -8.31 22.61
CA LYS A 187 -5.52 -9.17 21.64
C LYS A 187 -5.47 -8.56 20.23
N SER A 188 -6.49 -7.79 19.83
CA SER A 188 -6.48 -7.00 18.58
C SER A 188 -5.40 -5.91 18.61
N ARG A 189 -5.19 -5.24 19.75
CA ARG A 189 -4.11 -4.25 19.93
C ARG A 189 -2.71 -4.87 19.78
N THR A 190 -2.49 -6.06 20.31
CA THR A 190 -1.20 -6.76 20.18
C THR A 190 -0.92 -7.23 18.75
N LYS A 191 -1.93 -7.79 18.03
CA LYS A 191 -1.75 -8.19 16.62
C LYS A 191 -1.34 -7.01 15.74
N LEU A 192 -2.03 -5.87 15.88
CA LEU A 192 -1.69 -4.64 15.16
C LEU A 192 -0.28 -4.12 15.48
N SER A 193 0.30 -4.47 16.63
CA SER A 193 1.68 -4.09 16.98
C SER A 193 2.75 -5.03 16.40
N GLU A 194 2.43 -6.31 16.22
CA GLU A 194 3.35 -7.30 15.66
C GLU A 194 3.47 -7.17 14.13
N ASP A 195 2.35 -6.93 13.44
CA ASP A 195 2.38 -6.66 11.98
C ASP A 195 3.17 -5.38 11.66
N ARG A 196 3.09 -4.36 12.52
CA ARG A 196 3.89 -3.13 12.42
C ARG A 196 5.41 -3.38 12.46
N ASN A 197 5.86 -4.35 13.25
CA ASN A 197 7.29 -4.67 13.36
C ASN A 197 7.81 -5.43 12.14
N ARG A 198 6.96 -6.20 11.45
CA ARG A 198 7.31 -6.92 10.22
C ARG A 198 7.49 -5.97 9.03
N GLU A 199 6.56 -5.03 8.82
CA GLU A 199 6.66 -4.03 7.72
C GLU A 199 7.94 -3.18 7.84
N ILE A 200 8.35 -2.83 9.06
CA ILE A 200 9.58 -2.04 9.31
C ILE A 200 10.84 -2.87 9.04
N SER A 201 10.87 -4.15 9.44
CA SER A 201 12.02 -5.03 9.20
C SER A 201 12.24 -5.34 7.71
N GLU A 202 11.18 -5.50 6.93
CA GLU A 202 11.30 -5.71 5.47
C GLU A 202 11.75 -4.44 4.74
N GLY A 203 11.32 -3.25 5.21
CA GLY A 203 11.78 -1.96 4.68
C GLY A 203 13.26 -1.66 4.93
N VAL A 204 13.82 -2.16 6.05
CA VAL A 204 15.25 -1.97 6.40
C VAL A 204 16.14 -3.01 5.71
N SER A 205 15.63 -4.22 5.46
CA SER A 205 16.41 -5.31 4.84
C SER A 205 16.72 -5.07 3.35
N LEU A 206 15.97 -4.20 2.67
CA LEU A 206 16.17 -3.86 1.25
C LEU A 206 17.26 -2.79 0.99
N GLN A 207 17.92 -2.26 2.03
CA GLN A 207 19.02 -1.30 1.85
C GLN A 207 20.43 -1.92 1.90
N ASN A 208 20.56 -3.21 2.22
CA ASN A 208 21.87 -3.87 2.31
C ASN A 208 21.97 -5.07 1.36
N ALA A 209 22.11 -4.79 0.06
CA ALA A 209 22.70 -5.73 -0.89
C ALA A 209 23.99 -5.13 -1.47
N LYS A 210 25.08 -5.86 -1.22
CA LYS A 210 26.49 -5.47 -1.29
C LYS A 210 26.95 -4.89 -2.63
N ALA A 211 27.78 -3.86 -2.48
CA ALA A 211 28.84 -3.48 -3.40
C ALA A 211 29.71 -4.69 -3.78
N SER A 212 30.00 -4.84 -5.08
CA SER A 212 31.09 -5.66 -5.58
C SER A 212 32.13 -4.75 -6.23
N GLN A 213 33.25 -4.58 -5.53
CA GLN A 213 34.45 -3.92 -6.01
C GLN A 213 35.12 -4.76 -7.10
N LEU A 214 35.62 -4.12 -8.16
CA LEU A 214 36.81 -4.57 -8.89
C LEU A 214 37.41 -3.40 -9.69
N GLY A 215 38.68 -3.08 -9.39
CA GLY A 215 39.62 -2.48 -10.35
C GLY A 215 40.01 -1.01 -10.13
N ASN A 216 40.91 -0.73 -9.18
CA ASN A 216 41.72 0.48 -9.18
C ASN A 216 42.77 0.42 -10.30
N SER A 217 42.92 1.51 -11.06
CA SER A 217 44.24 2.02 -11.45
C SER A 217 44.19 3.54 -11.53
N SER A 218 45.31 4.14 -11.16
CA SER A 218 45.52 5.46 -10.59
C SER A 218 45.61 6.62 -11.59
N VAL A 219 45.22 7.83 -11.12
CA VAL A 219 46.00 9.10 -11.12
C VAL A 219 45.14 10.32 -11.48
N SER A 220 45.35 11.37 -10.69
CA SER A 220 45.11 12.82 -10.87
C SER A 220 43.76 13.41 -10.45
N GLU A 221 43.87 14.24 -9.42
CA GLU A 221 42.88 15.17 -8.89
C GLU A 221 42.52 16.24 -9.92
N SER A 222 41.22 16.55 -10.03
CA SER A 222 40.76 17.91 -10.26
C SER A 222 39.40 18.10 -9.60
N HIS A 223 39.30 19.14 -8.77
CA HIS A 223 38.04 19.57 -8.16
C HIS A 223 37.08 20.06 -9.25
N GLY A 224 35.99 19.33 -9.46
CA GLY A 224 34.93 19.70 -10.40
C GLY A 224 34.02 18.51 -10.69
N SER A 225 33.20 18.10 -9.71
CA SER A 225 32.23 17.03 -9.92
C SER A 225 31.13 17.52 -10.86
N SER A 226 31.30 17.27 -12.16
CA SER A 226 30.26 17.38 -13.17
C SER A 226 29.23 16.27 -12.91
N GLY A 227 28.12 16.62 -12.26
CA GLY A 227 27.00 15.70 -12.05
C GLY A 227 26.47 15.19 -13.38
N THR A 228 26.47 13.87 -13.57
CA THR A 228 25.92 13.23 -14.78
C THR A 228 24.40 13.22 -14.71
N MET A 229 23.73 14.10 -15.47
CA MET A 229 22.27 14.08 -15.63
C MET A 229 21.86 12.90 -16.53
N ASN A 230 20.99 12.03 -16.02
CA ASN A 230 20.38 10.96 -16.82
C ASN A 230 19.13 11.50 -17.54
N VAL A 231 19.12 11.43 -18.87
CA VAL A 231 17.99 11.84 -19.72
C VAL A 231 17.33 10.58 -20.25
N ASN A 232 16.05 10.39 -19.93
CA ASN A 232 15.26 9.27 -20.46
C ASN A 232 14.16 9.85 -21.35
N LEU A 233 14.10 9.46 -22.62
CA LEU A 233 13.17 10.03 -23.61
C LEU A 233 12.01 9.06 -23.85
N ILE A 234 10.78 9.46 -23.54
CA ILE A 234 9.55 8.69 -23.84
C ILE A 234 8.77 9.43 -24.93
N PRO A 235 9.00 9.11 -26.21
CA PRO A 235 8.28 9.74 -27.32
C PRO A 235 6.86 9.15 -27.48
N PRO A 236 5.89 9.95 -27.96
CA PRO A 236 4.53 9.47 -28.25
C PRO A 236 4.49 8.50 -29.45
N ASP A 237 5.45 8.59 -30.38
CA ASP A 237 5.58 7.73 -31.57
C ASP A 237 6.94 7.02 -31.68
N LYS A 238 7.02 5.97 -32.51
CA LYS A 238 8.28 5.26 -32.83
C LYS A 238 9.24 6.17 -33.62
N ILE A 239 10.08 6.91 -32.92
CA ILE A 239 11.22 7.63 -33.52
C ILE A 239 12.40 6.69 -33.81
N SER A 240 13.16 7.00 -34.86
CA SER A 240 14.40 6.30 -35.21
C SER A 240 15.48 6.53 -34.14
N GLY A 241 16.40 5.56 -34.00
CA GLY A 241 17.47 5.62 -32.99
C GLY A 241 18.40 6.83 -33.13
N SER A 242 18.61 7.34 -34.35
CA SER A 242 19.40 8.54 -34.63
C SER A 242 18.70 9.82 -34.16
N SER A 243 17.39 9.93 -34.37
CA SER A 243 16.60 11.07 -33.88
C SER A 243 16.52 11.10 -32.36
N ARG A 244 16.33 9.93 -31.71
CA ARG A 244 16.35 9.81 -30.24
C ARG A 244 17.67 10.35 -29.66
N ARG A 245 18.82 9.90 -30.19
CA ARG A 245 20.14 10.33 -29.73
C ARG A 245 20.38 11.83 -29.94
N ARG A 246 19.88 12.39 -31.05
CA ARG A 246 19.96 13.83 -31.32
C ARG A 246 19.15 14.64 -30.31
N TYR A 247 17.94 14.22 -29.99
CA TYR A 247 17.11 14.88 -28.98
C TYR A 247 17.74 14.78 -27.59
N GLU A 248 18.17 13.59 -27.16
CA GLU A 248 18.88 13.40 -25.89
C GLU A 248 20.09 14.34 -25.77
N THR A 249 20.92 14.43 -26.81
CA THR A 249 22.08 15.31 -26.84
C THR A 249 21.66 16.79 -26.72
N GLN A 250 20.63 17.20 -27.47
CA GLN A 250 20.14 18.59 -27.45
C GLN A 250 19.55 18.98 -26.08
N ILE A 251 18.82 18.07 -25.45
CA ILE A 251 18.26 18.22 -24.10
C ILE A 251 19.39 18.33 -23.09
N GLN A 252 20.39 17.45 -23.18
CA GLN A 252 21.56 17.45 -22.31
C GLN A 252 22.34 18.77 -22.40
N THR A 253 22.59 19.29 -23.61
CA THR A 253 23.25 20.60 -23.79
C THR A 253 22.44 21.75 -23.19
N ARG A 254 21.11 21.76 -23.37
CA ARG A 254 20.22 22.79 -22.80
C ARG A 254 20.20 22.75 -21.27
N LEU A 255 20.22 21.55 -20.69
CA LEU A 255 20.18 21.33 -19.25
C LEU A 255 21.52 21.59 -18.57
N GLN A 256 22.66 21.31 -19.22
CA GLN A 256 23.99 21.67 -18.71
C GLN A 256 24.09 23.18 -18.44
N ASN A 257 23.49 24.01 -19.30
CA ASN A 257 23.43 25.45 -19.09
C ASN A 257 22.59 25.84 -17.86
N LEU A 258 21.49 25.12 -17.58
CA LEU A 258 20.66 25.34 -16.38
C LEU A 258 21.28 24.77 -15.09
N GLY A 259 21.99 23.65 -15.19
CA GLY A 259 22.60 22.94 -14.06
C GLY A 259 23.65 23.77 -13.32
N SER A 260 24.37 24.64 -14.03
CA SER A 260 25.35 25.57 -13.44
C SER A 260 24.73 26.51 -12.38
N HIS A 261 23.43 26.80 -12.46
CA HIS A 261 22.71 27.64 -11.49
C HIS A 261 22.03 26.85 -10.35
N LEU A 262 21.90 25.52 -10.48
CA LEU A 262 21.15 24.66 -9.55
C LEU A 262 22.04 23.74 -8.69
N GLN A 263 23.35 23.72 -8.96
CA GLN A 263 24.36 22.84 -8.35
C GLN A 263 24.46 22.88 -6.81
N ASN A 264 23.74 23.78 -6.13
CA ASN A 264 23.91 23.95 -4.69
C ASN A 264 22.98 23.12 -3.80
N LYS A 265 22.09 22.24 -4.31
CA LYS A 265 21.22 21.47 -3.38
C LYS A 265 20.58 20.12 -3.76
N SER A 266 20.84 19.49 -4.90
CA SER A 266 20.45 18.08 -5.09
C SER A 266 21.16 17.43 -6.28
N ASN A 267 21.76 16.25 -6.07
CA ASN A 267 22.60 15.56 -7.06
C ASN A 267 21.84 14.58 -7.98
N ASP A 268 20.52 14.48 -7.89
CA ASP A 268 19.73 13.59 -8.77
C ASP A 268 18.64 14.40 -9.48
N ILE A 269 18.93 14.84 -10.72
CA ILE A 269 17.94 15.48 -11.61
C ILE A 269 17.74 14.58 -12.82
N GLU A 270 16.56 13.96 -12.89
CA GLU A 270 16.11 13.16 -14.05
C GLU A 270 15.18 14.03 -14.91
N VAL A 271 15.50 14.21 -16.19
CA VAL A 271 14.74 15.06 -17.10
C VAL A 271 14.12 14.25 -18.24
N LEU A 272 12.80 14.35 -18.36
CA LEU A 272 12.00 13.79 -19.44
C LEU A 272 11.56 14.91 -20.38
N ALA A 273 12.00 14.86 -21.65
CA ALA A 273 11.51 15.78 -22.67
C ALA A 273 10.43 15.12 -23.53
N VAL A 274 9.37 15.87 -23.82
CA VAL A 274 8.30 15.49 -24.73
C VAL A 274 8.46 16.34 -25.99
N SER A 275 8.63 15.69 -27.15
CA SER A 275 8.57 16.38 -28.45
C SER A 275 7.11 16.74 -28.75
N PRO A 276 6.82 17.90 -29.34
CA PRO A 276 5.55 18.13 -30.02
C PRO A 276 5.35 17.13 -31.17
#